data_AF-A0A496A3S0-F1
#
_entry.id   AF-A0A496A3S0-F1
#
_cell.length_a   1.000
_cell.length_b   1.000
_cell.length_c   1.000
_cell.angle_alpha   90.00
_cell.angle_beta   90.00
_cell.angle_gamma   90.00
#
_symmetry.space_group_name_H-M   'P 1'
#
loop_
_entity.id
_entity.type
_entity.pdbx_description
1 polymer ?
#
loop_
_entity_poly.entity_id
_entity_poly.type
_entity_poly.pdbx_seq_one_letter_code
_entity_poly.pdbx_strand_id
1 'polypeptide(L)'
;MNSLNNILFAVVKVSLYFLILFGIIGVLIIFVVIPKWVRTEEVLVPNVIGKTYYEAVRTLDKEGLRPARDIQEASSNAPKGEIVAQDPVANFRIKSYQPVTITVSIGAELAPVPSIIGKSQDAAVDTLRAAGFRLNRVAEVHSETYLQNTVIAQTPPEGGGQQRGSAVNLLVSLGPTPQLMQLPNFEGQSATDVLVALEAAGLNVETEYSSHPKIPEGAIIAHKPTNGVMVRTGDLILLEISGRESSENIGRLLPFKHSVNEEGTLSYHVRIVIVDDSGERTVVDQRYAPGELIDLEQKRIRVFGETRVIVYENGEKLPETVYK
;
A
#
# COMPACT_ATOMS: atom_id res chain seq x y z
N MET A 1 -50.93 -23.90 103.13
CA MET A 1 -50.98 -23.52 101.70
C MET A 1 -50.12 -22.29 101.32
N ASN A 2 -49.38 -21.65 102.24
CA ASN A 2 -48.65 -20.39 101.92
C ASN A 2 -47.21 -20.57 101.42
N SER A 3 -46.51 -21.67 101.77
CA SER A 3 -45.10 -21.88 101.36
C SER A 3 -44.94 -22.34 99.90
N LEU A 4 -45.86 -23.18 99.41
CA LEU A 4 -45.87 -23.69 98.01
C LEU A 4 -46.13 -22.57 97.00
N ASN A 5 -47.05 -21.64 97.27
CA ASN A 5 -47.31 -20.50 96.40
C ASN A 5 -46.09 -19.56 96.33
N ASN A 6 -45.40 -19.32 97.44
CA ASN A 6 -44.21 -18.46 97.46
C ASN A 6 -43.04 -19.06 96.64
N ILE A 7 -42.84 -20.38 96.69
CA ILE A 7 -41.83 -21.06 95.87
C ILE A 7 -42.21 -21.00 94.39
N LEU A 8 -43.48 -21.24 94.05
CA LEU A 8 -43.97 -21.15 92.67
C LEU A 8 -43.80 -19.73 92.10
N PHE A 9 -44.15 -18.69 92.87
CA PHE A 9 -43.92 -17.30 92.48
C PHE A 9 -42.43 -16.94 92.35
N ALA A 10 -41.56 -17.52 93.18
CA ALA A 10 -40.11 -17.33 93.08
C ALA A 10 -39.55 -17.99 91.81
N VAL A 11 -39.96 -19.23 91.50
CA VAL A 11 -39.58 -19.93 90.27
C VAL A 11 -40.06 -19.19 89.04
N VAL A 12 -41.32 -18.71 89.02
CA VAL A 12 -41.86 -17.92 87.90
C VAL A 12 -41.09 -16.62 87.72
N LYS A 13 -40.74 -15.90 88.80
CA LYS A 13 -39.93 -14.68 88.70
C LYS A 13 -38.52 -14.96 88.18
N VAL A 14 -37.87 -16.02 88.66
CA VAL A 14 -36.55 -16.43 88.18
C VAL A 14 -36.61 -16.80 86.70
N SER A 15 -37.58 -17.62 86.28
CA SER A 15 -37.82 -17.94 84.87
C SER A 15 -38.11 -16.69 84.02
N LEU A 16 -38.86 -15.72 84.54
CA LEU A 16 -39.13 -14.46 83.85
C LEU A 16 -37.87 -13.60 83.71
N TYR A 17 -37.01 -13.53 84.74
CA TYR A 17 -35.72 -12.86 84.65
C TYR A 17 -34.80 -13.53 83.63
N PHE A 18 -34.76 -14.86 83.58
CA PHE A 18 -34.03 -15.58 82.54
C PHE A 18 -34.59 -15.29 81.15
N LEU A 19 -35.91 -15.26 80.98
CA LEU A 19 -36.54 -14.97 79.69
C LEU A 19 -36.25 -13.53 79.22
N ILE A 20 -36.29 -12.57 80.13
CA ILE A 20 -35.89 -11.18 79.87
C ILE A 20 -34.39 -11.11 79.53
N LEU A 21 -33.54 -11.80 80.27
CA LEU A 21 -32.09 -11.84 80.02
C LEU A 21 -31.77 -12.46 78.65
N PHE A 22 -32.39 -13.59 78.30
CA PHE A 22 -32.25 -14.21 76.97
C PHE A 22 -32.81 -13.31 75.87
N GLY A 23 -33.91 -12.60 76.12
CA GLY A 23 -34.45 -11.59 75.20
C GLY A 23 -33.46 -10.45 74.95
N ILE A 24 -32.84 -9.90 76.00
CA ILE A 24 -31.81 -8.85 75.91
C ILE A 24 -30.57 -9.36 75.17
N ILE A 25 -30.10 -10.57 75.47
CA ILE A 25 -28.97 -11.21 74.78
C ILE A 25 -29.30 -11.43 73.29
N GLY A 26 -30.51 -11.90 72.99
CA GLY A 26 -30.98 -12.08 71.61
C GLY A 26 -31.00 -10.76 70.83
N VAL A 27 -31.52 -9.69 71.43
CA VAL A 27 -31.51 -8.35 70.83
C VAL A 27 -30.07 -7.83 70.66
N LEU A 28 -29.19 -8.05 71.63
CA LEU A 28 -27.78 -7.67 71.53
C LEU A 28 -27.08 -8.43 70.37
N ILE A 29 -27.33 -9.72 70.22
CA ILE A 29 -26.81 -10.52 69.10
C ILE A 29 -27.33 -9.98 67.77
N ILE A 30 -28.62 -9.67 67.68
CA ILE A 30 -29.25 -9.14 66.46
C ILE A 30 -28.71 -7.75 66.09
N PHE A 31 -28.45 -6.87 67.06
CA PHE A 31 -28.01 -5.50 66.79
C PHE A 31 -26.48 -5.32 66.76
N VAL A 32 -25.70 -6.25 67.31
CA VAL A 32 -24.23 -6.13 67.40
C VAL A 32 -23.51 -7.20 66.59
N VAL A 33 -23.97 -8.45 66.65
CA VAL A 33 -23.28 -9.58 66.01
C VAL A 33 -23.73 -9.74 64.56
N ILE A 34 -25.04 -9.73 64.29
CA ILE A 34 -25.56 -9.88 62.91
C ILE A 34 -25.06 -8.76 61.97
N PRO A 35 -25.04 -7.47 62.33
CA PRO A 35 -24.56 -6.42 61.42
C PRO A 35 -23.06 -6.54 61.12
N LYS A 36 -22.27 -7.09 62.05
CA LYS A 36 -20.85 -7.38 61.83
C LYS A 36 -20.62 -8.59 60.92
N TRP A 37 -21.53 -9.57 60.94
CA TRP A 37 -21.49 -10.74 60.06
C TRP A 37 -21.97 -10.43 58.63
N VAL A 38 -22.86 -9.45 58.47
CA VAL A 38 -23.48 -9.10 57.17
C VAL A 38 -22.77 -7.93 56.46
N ARG A 39 -22.00 -7.10 57.17
CA ARG A 39 -21.14 -6.07 56.55
C ARG A 39 -19.96 -6.72 55.85
N THR A 40 -20.07 -6.87 54.53
CA THR A 40 -18.97 -7.28 53.66
C THR A 40 -17.99 -6.13 53.53
N GLU A 41 -16.70 -6.39 53.73
CA GLU A 41 -15.66 -5.39 53.48
C GLU A 41 -15.67 -4.98 52.01
N GLU A 42 -15.48 -3.69 51.75
CA GLU A 42 -15.31 -3.16 50.40
C GLU A 42 -13.83 -2.90 50.17
N VAL A 43 -13.33 -3.32 49.02
CA VAL A 43 -11.96 -3.12 48.59
C VAL A 43 -11.94 -2.34 47.27
N LEU A 44 -10.81 -1.65 47.03
CA LEU A 44 -10.58 -0.96 45.77
C LEU A 44 -10.07 -1.97 44.74
N VAL A 45 -10.64 -1.93 43.54
CA VAL A 45 -10.16 -2.75 42.44
C VAL A 45 -8.78 -2.21 42.01
N PRO A 46 -7.70 -3.02 42.08
CA PRO A 46 -6.39 -2.58 41.63
C PRO A 46 -6.33 -2.48 40.10
N ASN A 47 -5.40 -1.67 39.59
CA ASN A 47 -5.11 -1.65 38.16
C ASN A 47 -4.25 -2.85 37.77
N VAL A 48 -4.78 -3.69 36.89
CA VAL A 48 -4.10 -4.87 36.34
C VAL A 48 -3.86 -4.78 34.84
N ILE A 49 -4.25 -3.69 34.17
CA ILE A 49 -3.98 -3.45 32.75
C ILE A 49 -2.46 -3.37 32.53
N GLY A 50 -1.97 -4.02 31.47
CA GLY A 50 -0.54 -4.12 31.12
C GLY A 50 0.25 -5.15 31.94
N LYS A 51 -0.38 -5.82 32.93
CA LYS A 51 0.25 -6.93 33.65
C LYS A 51 0.03 -8.25 32.92
N THR A 52 0.93 -9.21 33.16
CA THR A 52 0.68 -10.60 32.77
C THR A 52 -0.49 -11.18 33.55
N TYR A 53 -1.15 -12.21 33.01
CA TYR A 53 -2.21 -12.93 33.74
C TYR A 53 -1.78 -13.34 35.15
N TYR A 54 -0.57 -13.89 35.30
CA TYR A 54 -0.07 -14.35 36.60
C TYR A 54 0.11 -13.22 37.63
N GLU A 55 0.65 -12.09 37.19
CA GLU A 55 0.83 -10.91 38.06
C GLU A 55 -0.50 -10.26 38.42
N ALA A 56 -1.45 -10.26 37.50
CA ALA A 56 -2.79 -9.74 37.72
C ALA A 56 -3.54 -10.56 38.76
N VAL A 57 -3.53 -11.90 38.64
CA VAL A 57 -4.13 -12.79 39.64
C VAL A 57 -3.51 -12.55 41.02
N ARG A 58 -2.17 -12.49 41.11
CA ARG A 58 -1.49 -12.15 42.37
C ARG A 58 -1.85 -10.77 42.92
N THR A 59 -2.10 -9.80 42.05
CA THR A 59 -2.48 -8.44 42.47
C THR A 59 -3.92 -8.42 42.99
N LEU A 60 -4.83 -9.11 42.31
CA LEU A 60 -6.23 -9.24 42.74
C LEU A 60 -6.34 -10.01 44.06
N ASP A 61 -5.63 -11.13 44.19
CA ASP A 61 -5.66 -11.95 45.41
C ASP A 61 -5.15 -11.19 46.64
N LYS A 62 -4.15 -10.31 46.47
CA LYS A 62 -3.63 -9.45 47.56
C LYS A 62 -4.68 -8.47 48.10
N GLU A 63 -5.54 -7.96 47.23
CA GLU A 63 -6.65 -7.06 47.60
C GLU A 63 -7.92 -7.85 47.97
N GLY A 64 -7.85 -9.18 48.13
CA GLY A 64 -9.00 -10.00 48.45
C GLY A 64 -10.02 -10.14 47.32
N LEU A 65 -9.63 -9.87 46.08
CA LEU A 65 -10.43 -10.05 44.87
C LEU A 65 -10.02 -11.33 44.14
N ARG A 66 -10.82 -11.75 43.16
CA ARG A 66 -10.51 -12.93 42.33
C ARG A 66 -10.74 -12.61 40.85
N PRO A 67 -10.01 -13.22 39.92
CA PRO A 67 -10.40 -13.16 38.51
C PRO A 67 -11.76 -13.86 38.31
N ALA A 68 -12.54 -13.38 37.34
CA ALA A 68 -13.70 -14.11 36.84
C ALA A 68 -13.26 -15.48 36.28
N ARG A 69 -14.17 -16.47 36.31
CA ARG A 69 -13.88 -17.82 35.78
C ARG A 69 -13.66 -17.81 34.26
N ASP A 70 -14.43 -16.99 33.56
CA ASP A 70 -14.33 -16.84 32.12
C ASP A 70 -13.36 -15.71 31.81
N ILE A 71 -12.22 -16.07 31.22
CA ILE A 71 -11.24 -15.10 30.72
C ILE A 71 -11.69 -14.68 29.32
N GLN A 72 -11.78 -13.38 29.09
CA GLN A 72 -12.05 -12.86 27.77
C GLN A 72 -10.73 -12.72 26.99
N GLU A 73 -10.78 -12.93 25.69
CA GLU A 73 -9.65 -12.75 24.79
C GLU A 73 -9.99 -11.70 23.73
N ALA A 74 -9.05 -10.83 23.42
CA ALA A 74 -9.22 -9.83 22.38
C ALA A 74 -7.91 -9.59 21.62
N SER A 75 -8.01 -9.41 20.30
CA SER A 75 -6.88 -8.93 19.51
C SER A 75 -6.58 -7.49 19.89
N SER A 76 -5.30 -7.19 20.13
CA SER A 76 -4.85 -5.85 20.50
C SER A 76 -3.40 -5.64 20.12
N ASN A 77 -2.92 -4.39 20.17
CA ASN A 77 -1.50 -4.09 19.95
C ASN A 77 -0.62 -4.43 21.15
N ALA A 78 -1.20 -4.80 22.30
CA ALA A 78 -0.46 -5.22 23.47
C ALA A 78 0.16 -6.62 23.26
N PRO A 79 1.32 -6.91 23.85
CA PRO A 79 1.92 -8.24 23.84
C PRO A 79 0.93 -9.35 24.22
N LYS A 80 1.07 -10.50 23.57
CA LYS A 80 0.23 -11.66 23.85
C LYS A 80 0.40 -12.07 25.33
N GLY A 81 -0.72 -12.22 26.04
CA GLY A 81 -0.76 -12.62 27.44
C GLY A 81 -0.85 -11.47 28.45
N GLU A 82 -0.79 -10.21 27.99
CA GLU A 82 -1.06 -9.05 28.84
C GLU A 82 -2.54 -8.72 28.93
N ILE A 83 -2.97 -8.14 30.06
CA ILE A 83 -4.35 -7.68 30.25
C ILE A 83 -4.56 -6.35 29.55
N VAL A 84 -5.60 -6.27 28.73
CA VAL A 84 -5.95 -5.08 27.93
C VAL A 84 -7.20 -4.37 28.45
N ALA A 85 -8.06 -5.09 29.16
CA ALA A 85 -9.23 -4.52 29.80
C ALA A 85 -9.54 -5.27 31.10
N GLN A 86 -10.17 -4.56 32.02
CA GLN A 86 -10.70 -5.11 33.26
C GLN A 86 -12.08 -4.51 33.55
N ASP A 87 -12.94 -5.30 34.17
CA ASP A 87 -14.24 -4.86 34.67
C ASP A 87 -14.52 -5.52 36.03
N PRO A 88 -14.71 -4.75 37.12
CA PRO A 88 -14.76 -3.29 37.18
C PRO A 88 -13.42 -2.58 36.90
N VAL A 89 -13.51 -1.31 36.49
CA VAL A 89 -12.33 -0.45 36.25
C VAL A 89 -11.55 -0.19 37.55
N ALA A 90 -10.26 0.13 37.41
CA ALA A 90 -9.39 0.41 38.54
C ALA A 90 -9.94 1.53 39.45
N ASN A 91 -9.66 1.41 40.76
CA ASN A 91 -10.14 2.27 41.84
C ASN A 91 -11.66 2.27 42.08
N PHE A 92 -12.42 1.42 41.40
CA PHE A 92 -13.82 1.18 41.73
C PHE A 92 -13.93 0.40 43.06
N ARG A 93 -14.96 0.67 43.87
CA ARG A 93 -15.17 -0.06 45.14
C ARG A 93 -16.14 -1.21 44.93
N ILE A 94 -15.71 -2.42 45.28
CA ILE A 94 -16.55 -3.62 45.26
C ILE A 94 -16.40 -4.42 46.55
N LYS A 95 -17.38 -5.29 46.79
CA LYS A 95 -17.32 -6.23 47.92
C LYS A 95 -16.13 -7.18 47.75
N SER A 96 -15.44 -7.48 48.84
CA SER A 96 -14.37 -8.48 48.87
C SER A 96 -14.84 -9.81 48.27
N TYR A 97 -13.92 -10.51 47.64
CA TYR A 97 -14.10 -11.78 46.92
C TYR A 97 -15.00 -11.72 45.69
N GLN A 98 -15.40 -10.54 45.23
CA GLN A 98 -16.07 -10.42 43.94
C GLN A 98 -15.11 -10.72 42.77
N PRO A 99 -15.64 -11.33 41.69
CA PRO A 99 -14.87 -11.57 40.49
C PRO A 99 -14.61 -10.26 39.73
N VAL A 100 -13.39 -10.11 39.23
CA VAL A 100 -12.99 -9.08 38.27
C VAL A 100 -12.79 -9.76 36.93
N THR A 101 -13.60 -9.38 35.94
CA THR A 101 -13.44 -9.84 34.56
C THR A 101 -12.19 -9.22 33.99
N ILE A 102 -11.36 -10.02 33.34
CA ILE A 102 -10.13 -9.57 32.68
C ILE A 102 -10.15 -10.02 31.23
N THR A 103 -9.70 -9.13 30.35
CA THR A 103 -9.54 -9.41 28.93
C THR A 103 -8.05 -9.49 28.63
N VAL A 104 -7.60 -10.61 28.07
CA VAL A 104 -6.20 -10.88 27.75
C VAL A 104 -5.96 -10.64 26.26
N SER A 105 -4.84 -9.99 25.93
CA SER A 105 -4.39 -9.82 24.56
C SER A 105 -4.00 -11.15 23.95
N ILE A 106 -4.59 -11.50 22.80
CA ILE A 106 -4.08 -12.59 21.96
C ILE A 106 -3.02 -12.12 20.95
N GLY A 107 -2.63 -10.85 21.02
CA GLY A 107 -1.74 -10.18 20.07
C GLY A 107 -2.49 -9.50 18.94
N ALA A 108 -1.75 -8.80 18.07
CA ALA A 108 -2.33 -8.07 16.95
C ALA A 108 -2.88 -9.03 15.89
N GLU A 109 -3.95 -8.63 15.21
CA GLU A 109 -4.47 -9.38 14.06
C GLU A 109 -3.43 -9.34 12.93
N LEU A 110 -2.97 -10.50 12.50
CA LEU A 110 -2.02 -10.65 11.40
C LEU A 110 -2.75 -11.00 10.11
N ALA A 111 -2.36 -10.36 9.01
CA ALA A 111 -2.79 -10.65 7.65
C ALA A 111 -1.55 -10.92 6.78
N PRO A 112 -1.65 -11.78 5.75
CA PRO A 112 -0.56 -11.98 4.79
C PRO A 112 -0.43 -10.74 3.90
N VAL A 113 0.80 -10.26 3.70
CA VAL A 113 1.06 -9.18 2.73
C VAL A 113 0.82 -9.70 1.30
N PRO A 114 0.01 -9.02 0.47
CA PRO A 114 -0.25 -9.47 -0.89
C PRO A 114 0.97 -9.28 -1.80
N SER A 115 0.99 -10.05 -2.90
CA SER A 115 1.93 -9.85 -4.01
C SER A 115 1.50 -8.67 -4.87
N ILE A 116 2.33 -7.64 -4.96
CA ILE A 116 2.08 -6.45 -5.79
C ILE A 116 3.23 -6.11 -6.74
N ILE A 117 4.28 -6.93 -6.77
CA ILE A 117 5.38 -6.79 -7.74
C ILE A 117 4.83 -6.98 -9.16
N GLY A 118 5.26 -6.14 -10.10
CA GLY A 118 4.80 -6.17 -11.49
C GLY A 118 3.45 -5.48 -11.74
N LYS A 119 2.72 -5.08 -10.69
CA LYS A 119 1.51 -4.26 -10.84
C LYS A 119 1.87 -2.78 -11.03
N SER A 120 0.97 -2.02 -11.66
CA SER A 120 1.04 -0.56 -11.59
C SER A 120 0.92 -0.08 -10.15
N GLN A 121 1.50 1.08 -9.84
CA GLN A 121 1.43 1.68 -8.50
C GLN A 121 -0.02 1.81 -8.02
N ASP A 122 -0.95 2.24 -8.87
CA ASP A 122 -2.36 2.41 -8.50
C ASP A 122 -3.02 1.06 -8.17
N ALA A 123 -2.83 0.05 -9.02
CA ALA A 123 -3.36 -1.30 -8.78
C ALA A 123 -2.75 -1.94 -7.52
N ALA A 124 -1.47 -1.66 -7.24
CA ALA A 124 -0.81 -2.08 -6.02
C ALA A 124 -1.43 -1.43 -4.78
N VAL A 125 -1.71 -0.12 -4.82
CA VAL A 125 -2.35 0.61 -3.71
C VAL A 125 -3.74 0.06 -3.42
N ASP A 126 -4.54 -0.21 -4.45
CA ASP A 126 -5.87 -0.79 -4.26
C ASP A 126 -5.80 -2.22 -3.70
N THR A 127 -4.84 -3.02 -4.17
CA THR A 127 -4.58 -4.37 -3.63
C THR A 127 -4.20 -4.32 -2.14
N LEU A 128 -3.33 -3.38 -1.75
CA LEU A 128 -2.93 -3.20 -0.35
C LEU A 128 -4.11 -2.77 0.52
N ARG A 129 -4.92 -1.81 0.05
CA ARG A 129 -6.09 -1.32 0.78
C ARG A 129 -7.11 -2.45 0.99
N ALA A 130 -7.38 -3.25 -0.04
CA ALA A 130 -8.28 -4.40 0.05
C ALA A 130 -7.77 -5.47 1.04
N ALA A 131 -6.46 -5.64 1.14
CA ALA A 131 -5.83 -6.54 2.11
C ALA A 131 -5.72 -5.94 3.54
N GLY A 132 -6.14 -4.68 3.73
CA GLY A 132 -6.10 -4.00 5.02
C GLY A 132 -4.73 -3.44 5.40
N PHE A 133 -3.86 -3.18 4.42
CA PHE A 133 -2.58 -2.49 4.60
C PHE A 133 -2.65 -1.05 4.08
N ARG A 134 -1.71 -0.22 4.52
CA ARG A 134 -1.58 1.17 4.04
C ARG A 134 -0.27 1.38 3.29
N LEU A 135 -0.30 2.19 2.24
CA LEU A 135 0.91 2.69 1.60
C LEU A 135 1.65 3.63 2.57
N ASN A 136 2.98 3.59 2.57
CA ASN A 136 3.81 4.48 3.39
C ASN A 136 4.81 5.30 2.59
N ARG A 137 5.89 4.68 2.10
CA ARG A 137 6.88 5.36 1.25
C ARG A 137 6.95 4.73 -0.13
N VAL A 138 7.09 5.58 -1.14
CA VAL A 138 7.39 5.18 -2.51
C VAL A 138 8.77 5.73 -2.83
N ALA A 139 9.69 4.84 -3.18
CA ALA A 139 10.97 5.18 -3.77
C ALA A 139 10.91 4.88 -5.28
N GLU A 140 11.64 5.65 -6.07
CA GLU A 140 11.61 5.56 -7.52
C GLU A 140 13.02 5.30 -8.06
N VAL A 141 13.13 4.43 -9.06
CA VAL A 141 14.41 4.10 -9.71
C VAL A 141 14.20 3.80 -11.19
N HIS A 142 15.18 4.12 -12.02
CA HIS A 142 15.16 3.67 -13.41
C HIS A 142 15.29 2.15 -13.51
N SER A 143 14.56 1.55 -14.44
CA SER A 143 14.59 0.11 -14.68
C SER A 143 14.51 -0.20 -16.17
N GLU A 144 15.47 -1.01 -16.63
CA GLU A 144 15.48 -1.57 -17.98
C GLU A 144 14.63 -2.83 -18.10
N THR A 145 13.84 -3.19 -17.07
CA THR A 145 13.03 -4.43 -17.02
C THR A 145 11.56 -4.16 -16.74
N TYR A 146 11.27 -3.19 -15.87
CA TYR A 146 9.90 -2.84 -15.48
C TYR A 146 9.43 -1.60 -16.23
N LEU A 147 8.18 -1.64 -16.73
CA LEU A 147 7.53 -0.46 -17.31
C LEU A 147 7.49 0.68 -16.30
N GLN A 148 7.38 1.91 -16.79
CA GLN A 148 7.20 3.07 -15.93
C GLN A 148 5.95 2.92 -15.06
N ASN A 149 6.02 3.39 -13.81
CA ASN A 149 4.97 3.30 -12.79
C ASN A 149 4.64 1.87 -12.34
N THR A 150 5.49 0.89 -12.64
CA THR A 150 5.36 -0.49 -12.17
C THR A 150 6.16 -0.73 -10.90
N VAL A 151 5.57 -1.46 -9.94
CA VAL A 151 6.22 -1.86 -8.69
C VAL A 151 7.32 -2.89 -8.98
N ILE A 152 8.56 -2.52 -8.65
CA ILE A 152 9.75 -3.37 -8.75
C ILE A 152 9.90 -4.23 -7.49
N ALA A 153 9.67 -3.61 -6.32
CA ALA A 153 9.81 -4.29 -5.04
C ALA A 153 8.86 -3.70 -3.99
N GLN A 154 8.59 -4.50 -2.95
CA GLN A 154 7.78 -4.11 -1.81
C GLN A 154 8.48 -4.46 -0.50
N THR A 155 8.15 -3.76 0.58
CA THR A 155 8.58 -4.11 1.93
C THR A 155 7.45 -3.82 2.91
N PRO A 156 6.99 -4.79 3.72
CA PRO A 156 7.49 -6.18 3.85
C PRO A 156 7.26 -7.04 2.58
N PRO A 157 8.02 -8.14 2.40
CA PRO A 157 7.80 -9.05 1.29
C PRO A 157 6.43 -9.74 1.40
N GLU A 158 5.95 -10.25 0.27
CA GLU A 158 4.69 -11.00 0.19
C GLU A 158 4.66 -12.20 1.14
N GLY A 159 3.44 -12.64 1.52
CA GLY A 159 3.20 -13.82 2.35
C GLY A 159 3.55 -13.66 3.83
N GLY A 160 4.39 -12.68 4.20
CA GLY A 160 4.72 -12.40 5.59
C GLY A 160 3.48 -12.02 6.40
N GLY A 161 3.32 -12.62 7.58
CA GLY A 161 2.26 -12.26 8.52
C GLY A 161 2.54 -10.89 9.13
N GLN A 162 1.82 -9.88 8.68
CA GLN A 162 1.96 -8.50 9.13
C GLN A 162 0.71 -8.05 9.84
N GLN A 163 0.87 -7.18 10.83
CA GLN A 163 -0.26 -6.60 11.52
C GLN A 163 -1.19 -5.88 10.52
N ARG A 164 -2.51 -6.12 10.62
CA ARG A 164 -3.51 -5.37 9.85
C ARG A 164 -3.38 -3.88 10.14
N GLY A 165 -3.43 -3.05 9.11
CA GLY A 165 -3.20 -1.61 9.17
C GLY A 165 -1.72 -1.20 9.15
N SER A 166 -0.80 -2.17 9.09
CA SER A 166 0.63 -1.88 8.95
C SER A 166 0.96 -1.31 7.57
N ALA A 167 2.12 -0.66 7.51
CA ALA A 167 2.62 0.07 6.36
C ALA A 167 3.38 -0.84 5.39
N VAL A 168 3.19 -0.62 4.09
CA VAL A 168 4.02 -1.20 3.02
C VAL A 168 4.71 -0.08 2.25
N ASN A 169 6.01 -0.22 2.03
CA ASN A 169 6.82 0.65 1.18
C ASN A 169 6.99 0.01 -0.20
N LEU A 170 7.07 0.84 -1.23
CA LEU A 170 7.23 0.43 -2.62
C LEU A 170 8.52 0.98 -3.21
N LEU A 171 9.12 0.20 -4.11
CA LEU A 171 10.08 0.67 -5.09
C LEU A 171 9.40 0.61 -6.46
N VAL A 172 9.29 1.74 -7.15
CA VAL A 172 8.57 1.90 -8.41
C VAL A 172 9.54 2.26 -9.53
N SER A 173 9.27 1.76 -10.73
CA SER A 173 10.06 2.03 -11.92
C SER A 173 9.75 3.40 -12.52
N LEU A 174 10.80 4.15 -12.83
CA LEU A 174 10.73 5.36 -13.67
C LEU A 174 10.79 5.03 -15.17
N GLY A 175 10.89 3.75 -15.53
CA GLY A 175 11.25 3.30 -16.87
C GLY A 175 12.76 3.34 -17.12
N PRO A 176 13.18 3.11 -18.38
CA PRO A 176 14.58 3.14 -18.79
C PRO A 176 15.27 4.46 -18.43
N THR A 177 16.60 4.42 -18.34
CA THR A 177 17.39 5.65 -18.13
C THR A 177 17.37 6.49 -19.41
N PRO A 178 16.93 7.77 -19.38
CA PRO A 178 16.93 8.61 -20.57
C PRO A 178 18.35 8.81 -21.11
N GLN A 179 18.54 8.65 -22.42
CA GLN A 179 19.82 8.95 -23.05
C GLN A 179 19.93 10.45 -23.32
N LEU A 180 21.07 11.02 -22.95
CA LEU A 180 21.39 12.43 -23.18
C LEU A 180 22.21 12.58 -24.45
N MET A 181 21.84 13.52 -25.30
CA MET A 181 22.63 13.90 -26.47
C MET A 181 22.69 15.41 -26.65
N GLN A 182 23.78 15.89 -27.23
CA GLN A 182 23.88 17.28 -27.64
C GLN A 182 23.16 17.45 -28.98
N LEU A 183 22.22 18.39 -29.05
CA LEU A 183 21.46 18.66 -30.27
C LEU A 183 22.38 19.29 -31.34
N PRO A 184 22.58 18.65 -32.51
CA PRO A 184 23.38 19.21 -33.59
C PRO A 184 22.76 20.49 -34.19
N ASN A 185 23.52 21.18 -35.05
CA ASN A 185 22.96 22.24 -35.90
C ASN A 185 22.44 21.62 -37.19
N PHE A 186 21.14 21.78 -37.45
CA PHE A 186 20.47 21.24 -38.64
C PHE A 186 20.22 22.28 -39.75
N GLU A 187 20.52 23.56 -39.53
CA GLU A 187 20.25 24.62 -40.52
C GLU A 187 20.87 24.30 -41.89
N GLY A 188 20.05 24.40 -42.94
CA GLY A 188 20.44 24.11 -44.33
C GLY A 188 20.56 22.63 -44.68
N GLN A 189 20.42 21.71 -43.73
CA GLN A 189 20.40 20.26 -44.01
C GLN A 189 19.05 19.81 -44.55
N SER A 190 19.03 18.64 -45.21
CA SER A 190 17.79 18.03 -45.70
C SER A 190 16.85 17.68 -44.55
N ALA A 191 15.59 18.10 -44.61
CA ALA A 191 14.61 17.77 -43.59
C ALA A 191 14.38 16.26 -43.49
N THR A 192 14.45 15.52 -44.60
CA THR A 192 14.29 14.06 -44.62
C THR A 192 15.31 13.37 -43.73
N ASP A 193 16.58 13.73 -43.89
CA ASP A 193 17.70 13.08 -43.21
C ASP A 193 17.71 13.45 -41.71
N VAL A 194 17.39 14.71 -41.41
CA VAL A 194 17.28 15.21 -40.05
C VAL A 194 16.12 14.56 -39.30
N LEU A 195 14.94 14.45 -39.93
CA LEU A 195 13.78 13.77 -39.35
C LEU A 195 14.13 12.32 -39.00
N VAL A 196 14.74 11.59 -39.93
CA VAL A 196 15.20 10.22 -39.71
C VAL A 196 16.18 10.11 -38.54
N ALA A 197 17.16 11.01 -38.47
CA ALA A 197 18.16 10.99 -37.40
C ALA A 197 17.54 11.30 -36.02
N LEU A 198 16.59 12.25 -35.96
CA LEU A 198 15.91 12.63 -34.72
C LEU A 198 14.94 11.53 -34.24
N GLU A 199 14.18 10.94 -35.15
CA GLU A 199 13.31 9.79 -34.86
C GLU A 199 14.12 8.59 -34.36
N ALA A 200 15.27 8.30 -34.99
CA ALA A 200 16.17 7.23 -34.57
C ALA A 200 16.81 7.49 -33.19
N ALA A 201 16.98 8.75 -32.81
CA ALA A 201 17.41 9.15 -31.46
C ALA A 201 16.27 9.07 -30.42
N GLY A 202 15.06 8.68 -30.85
CA GLY A 202 13.86 8.60 -30.01
C GLY A 202 13.34 9.95 -29.57
N LEU A 203 13.58 11.01 -30.35
CA LEU A 203 13.05 12.34 -30.12
C LEU A 203 11.69 12.50 -30.82
N ASN A 204 10.79 13.27 -30.21
CA ASN A 204 9.52 13.63 -30.83
C ASN A 204 9.76 14.84 -31.74
N VAL A 205 9.20 14.84 -32.95
CA VAL A 205 9.41 15.94 -33.91
C VAL A 205 8.09 16.51 -34.41
N GLU A 206 7.96 17.82 -34.36
CA GLU A 206 6.91 18.59 -35.04
C GLU A 206 7.54 19.50 -36.10
N THR A 207 6.82 19.73 -37.19
CA THR A 207 7.33 20.48 -38.34
C THR A 207 6.41 21.65 -38.69
N GLU A 208 7.01 22.77 -39.06
CA GLU A 208 6.36 23.96 -39.60
C GLU A 208 7.02 24.33 -40.95
N TYR A 209 6.25 24.88 -41.88
CA TYR A 209 6.73 25.23 -43.22
C TYR A 209 6.66 26.74 -43.44
N SER A 210 7.73 27.31 -43.97
CA SER A 210 7.78 28.72 -44.34
C SER A 210 8.65 28.92 -45.59
N SER A 211 8.43 30.03 -46.32
CA SER A 211 9.25 30.34 -47.49
C SER A 211 10.53 31.05 -47.06
N HIS A 212 11.69 30.57 -47.52
CA HIS A 212 12.97 31.22 -47.24
C HIS A 212 13.76 31.51 -48.53
N PRO A 213 14.29 32.75 -48.71
CA PRO A 213 14.89 33.16 -49.97
C PRO A 213 16.26 32.53 -50.28
N LYS A 214 16.94 31.98 -49.27
CA LYS A 214 18.32 31.44 -49.40
C LYS A 214 18.43 29.95 -49.08
N ILE A 215 17.41 29.35 -48.49
CA ILE A 215 17.44 27.95 -48.06
C ILE A 215 16.59 27.18 -49.06
N PRO A 216 17.15 26.16 -49.73
CA PRO A 216 16.42 25.41 -50.74
C PRO A 216 15.17 24.76 -50.16
N GLU A 217 14.14 24.57 -50.98
CA GLU A 217 12.93 23.84 -50.58
C GLU A 217 13.29 22.44 -50.05
N GLY A 218 12.68 22.05 -48.93
CA GLY A 218 12.95 20.79 -48.25
C GLY A 218 14.10 20.84 -47.23
N ALA A 219 14.85 21.95 -47.11
CA ALA A 219 15.90 22.10 -46.10
C ALA A 219 15.43 22.81 -44.82
N ILE A 220 16.07 22.51 -43.69
CA ILE A 220 15.76 23.10 -42.39
C ILE A 220 16.16 24.59 -42.37
N ILE A 221 15.24 25.45 -41.97
CA ILE A 221 15.45 26.87 -41.71
C ILE A 221 15.98 27.08 -40.30
N ALA A 222 15.32 26.48 -39.31
CA ALA A 222 15.63 26.64 -37.90
C ALA A 222 15.06 25.47 -37.10
N HIS A 223 15.52 25.32 -35.85
CA HIS A 223 14.95 24.33 -34.94
C HIS A 223 14.91 24.82 -33.49
N LYS A 224 14.00 24.27 -32.70
CA LYS A 224 13.92 24.45 -31.25
C LYS A 224 13.91 23.10 -30.53
N PRO A 225 14.68 22.91 -29.45
CA PRO A 225 15.69 23.81 -28.89
C PRO A 225 16.81 24.16 -29.88
N THR A 226 17.56 25.23 -29.64
CA THR A 226 18.68 25.61 -30.50
C THR A 226 19.83 24.60 -30.40
N ASN A 227 20.70 24.59 -31.41
CA ASN A 227 21.87 23.71 -31.43
C ASN A 227 22.76 23.87 -30.18
N GLY A 228 23.40 22.77 -29.77
CA GLY A 228 24.27 22.70 -28.61
C GLY A 228 23.58 22.45 -27.28
N VAL A 229 22.24 22.55 -27.22
CA VAL A 229 21.43 22.20 -26.04
C VAL A 229 21.45 20.69 -25.82
N MET A 230 21.58 20.26 -24.56
CA MET A 230 21.43 18.86 -24.19
C MET A 230 19.95 18.48 -24.17
N VAL A 231 19.59 17.50 -24.99
CA VAL A 231 18.23 16.93 -25.05
C VAL A 231 18.26 15.48 -24.58
N ARG A 232 17.10 14.99 -24.17
CA ARG A 232 16.87 13.61 -23.74
C ARG A 232 15.94 12.91 -24.71
N THR A 233 16.07 11.59 -24.82
CA THR A 233 15.07 10.75 -25.50
C THR A 233 13.65 11.11 -25.03
N GLY A 234 12.73 11.30 -25.98
CA GLY A 234 11.36 11.74 -25.76
C GLY A 234 11.14 13.26 -25.76
N ASP A 235 12.19 14.09 -25.73
CA ASP A 235 12.04 15.54 -25.86
C ASP A 235 11.45 15.92 -27.24
N LEU A 236 10.66 17.00 -27.28
CA LEU A 236 10.06 17.54 -28.50
C LEU A 236 11.02 18.51 -29.20
N ILE A 237 11.27 18.26 -30.48
CA ILE A 237 12.01 19.14 -31.39
C ILE A 237 11.04 19.75 -32.39
N LEU A 238 11.03 21.08 -32.48
CA LEU A 238 10.29 21.80 -33.51
C LEU A 238 11.23 22.14 -34.65
N LEU A 239 10.92 21.73 -35.88
CA LEU A 239 11.68 22.05 -37.08
C LEU A 239 10.90 23.02 -37.97
N GLU A 240 11.53 24.11 -38.38
CA GLU A 240 11.03 24.99 -39.44
C GLU A 240 11.70 24.58 -40.76
N ILE A 241 10.91 24.30 -41.80
CA ILE A 241 11.36 23.75 -43.08
C ILE A 241 11.03 24.73 -44.21
N SER A 242 11.99 24.93 -45.11
CA SER A 242 11.82 25.80 -46.27
C SER A 242 10.88 25.18 -47.30
N GLY A 243 9.89 25.95 -47.75
CA GLY A 243 8.95 25.59 -48.79
C GLY A 243 7.54 25.33 -48.28
N ARG A 244 6.89 24.30 -48.83
CA ARG A 244 5.53 23.89 -48.48
C ARG A 244 5.50 22.42 -48.10
N GLU A 245 4.46 22.05 -47.37
CA GLU A 245 4.22 20.66 -47.01
C GLU A 245 3.99 19.80 -48.27
N SER A 246 4.78 18.73 -48.42
CA SER A 246 4.67 17.76 -49.51
C SER A 246 5.07 16.36 -49.03
N SER A 247 4.49 15.30 -49.57
CA SER A 247 4.82 13.92 -49.19
C SER A 247 6.28 13.54 -49.44
N GLU A 248 6.94 14.22 -50.38
CA GLU A 248 8.36 14.02 -50.69
C GLU A 248 9.25 14.59 -49.58
N ASN A 249 8.89 15.76 -49.04
CA ASN A 249 9.64 16.40 -47.96
C ASN A 249 9.36 15.80 -46.58
N ILE A 250 8.16 15.23 -46.38
CA ILE A 250 7.68 14.83 -45.04
C ILE A 250 7.49 13.32 -44.88
N GLY A 251 7.65 12.53 -45.93
CA GLY A 251 7.35 11.10 -45.93
C GLY A 251 5.86 10.80 -45.76
N ARG A 252 5.47 9.56 -46.04
CA ARG A 252 4.09 9.09 -45.76
C ARG A 252 4.04 8.45 -44.38
N LEU A 253 2.89 8.56 -43.70
CA LEU A 253 2.67 7.79 -42.47
C LEU A 253 2.65 6.30 -42.78
N LEU A 254 3.26 5.50 -41.90
CA LEU A 254 3.29 4.05 -42.02
C LEU A 254 2.06 3.44 -41.32
N PRO A 255 1.07 2.88 -42.05
CA PRO A 255 -0.09 2.20 -41.46
C PRO A 255 0.29 0.79 -40.99
N PHE A 256 1.21 0.72 -40.02
CA PHE A 256 1.69 -0.52 -39.42
C PHE A 256 1.20 -0.62 -37.98
N LYS A 257 0.65 -1.79 -37.66
CA LYS A 257 0.19 -2.14 -36.33
C LYS A 257 0.76 -3.48 -35.93
N HIS A 258 1.26 -3.57 -34.70
CA HIS A 258 1.79 -4.78 -34.11
C HIS A 258 1.21 -5.00 -32.72
N SER A 259 0.65 -6.18 -32.47
CA SER A 259 0.21 -6.56 -31.13
C SER A 259 1.33 -7.31 -30.44
N VAL A 260 1.74 -6.83 -29.28
CA VAL A 260 2.77 -7.47 -28.47
C VAL A 260 2.25 -8.82 -27.98
N ASN A 261 3.13 -9.83 -27.95
CA ASN A 261 2.79 -11.15 -27.42
C ASN A 261 2.18 -11.06 -26.00
N GLU A 262 1.15 -11.86 -25.74
CA GLU A 262 0.41 -11.89 -24.48
C GLU A 262 1.03 -12.80 -23.41
N GLU A 263 1.98 -13.65 -23.79
CA GLU A 263 2.61 -14.61 -22.88
C GLU A 263 3.56 -13.92 -21.86
N GLY A 264 3.67 -14.42 -20.63
CA GLY A 264 4.53 -13.78 -19.61
C GLY A 264 3.89 -12.59 -18.86
N THR A 265 4.66 -11.99 -17.92
CA THR A 265 4.03 -11.24 -16.81
C THR A 265 4.56 -9.83 -16.53
N LEU A 266 5.68 -9.39 -17.12
CA LEU A 266 6.30 -8.10 -16.78
C LEU A 266 6.27 -7.10 -17.92
N SER A 267 6.95 -7.39 -19.02
CA SER A 267 6.97 -6.59 -20.24
C SER A 267 7.76 -7.29 -21.34
N TYR A 268 7.51 -6.89 -22.58
CA TYR A 268 8.31 -7.25 -23.73
C TYR A 268 9.18 -6.08 -24.15
N HIS A 269 10.45 -6.34 -24.41
CA HIS A 269 11.30 -5.38 -25.11
C HIS A 269 11.04 -5.50 -26.60
N VAL A 270 10.39 -4.50 -27.18
CA VAL A 270 10.04 -4.50 -28.59
C VAL A 270 10.96 -3.53 -29.33
N ARG A 271 11.62 -4.05 -30.36
CA ARG A 271 12.43 -3.25 -31.27
C ARG A 271 11.87 -3.35 -32.69
N ILE A 272 11.50 -2.22 -33.29
CA ILE A 272 11.01 -2.16 -34.67
C ILE A 272 12.00 -1.39 -35.51
N VAL A 273 12.50 -2.06 -36.55
CA VAL A 273 13.44 -1.51 -37.53
C VAL A 273 12.71 -1.30 -38.84
N ILE A 274 12.89 -0.11 -39.42
CA ILE A 274 12.39 0.26 -40.73
C ILE A 274 13.58 0.35 -41.69
N VAL A 275 13.42 -0.21 -42.88
CA VAL A 275 14.36 -0.05 -44.00
C VAL A 275 13.60 0.51 -45.19
N ASP A 276 13.90 1.74 -45.58
CA ASP A 276 13.25 2.44 -46.69
C ASP A 276 14.28 3.23 -47.53
N ASP A 277 13.84 4.11 -48.44
CA ASP A 277 14.73 4.87 -49.32
C ASP A 277 15.67 5.83 -48.56
N SER A 278 15.35 6.16 -47.30
CA SER A 278 16.20 6.98 -46.42
C SER A 278 17.23 6.16 -45.64
N GLY A 279 17.16 4.82 -45.70
CA GLY A 279 18.07 3.90 -45.03
C GLY A 279 17.41 3.04 -43.96
N GLU A 280 18.24 2.42 -43.12
CA GLU A 280 17.82 1.59 -41.98
C GLU A 280 17.80 2.39 -40.68
N ARG A 281 16.68 2.36 -39.95
CA ARG A 281 16.53 3.03 -38.65
C ARG A 281 15.64 2.25 -37.69
N THR A 282 15.92 2.34 -36.40
CA THR A 282 15.06 1.82 -35.34
C THR A 282 14.06 2.89 -34.94
N VAL A 283 12.76 2.62 -35.09
CA VAL A 283 11.67 3.57 -34.77
C VAL A 283 10.96 3.25 -33.46
N VAL A 284 11.15 2.04 -32.96
CA VAL A 284 10.70 1.63 -31.62
C VAL A 284 11.83 0.84 -31.00
N ASP A 285 12.23 1.20 -29.79
CA ASP A 285 13.18 0.46 -28.97
C ASP A 285 12.84 0.67 -27.50
N GLN A 286 11.74 0.03 -27.06
CA GLN A 286 11.24 0.23 -25.70
C GLN A 286 10.44 -0.98 -25.22
N ARG A 287 10.06 -0.94 -23.95
CA ARG A 287 9.23 -1.97 -23.34
C ARG A 287 7.75 -1.66 -23.46
N TYR A 288 6.96 -2.71 -23.67
CA TYR A 288 5.51 -2.66 -23.76
C TYR A 288 4.87 -3.73 -22.86
N ALA A 289 3.62 -3.49 -22.47
CA ALA A 289 2.85 -4.50 -21.76
C ALA A 289 2.48 -5.66 -22.70
N PRO A 290 2.32 -6.88 -22.17
CA PRO A 290 1.78 -8.00 -22.97
C PRO A 290 0.41 -7.64 -23.57
N GLY A 291 0.21 -7.96 -24.85
CA GLY A 291 -1.02 -7.64 -25.59
C GLY A 291 -1.18 -6.17 -26.00
N GLU A 292 -0.22 -5.29 -25.70
CA GLU A 292 -0.31 -3.89 -26.08
C GLU A 292 -0.22 -3.71 -27.61
N LEU A 293 -1.05 -2.82 -28.15
CA LEU A 293 -1.05 -2.50 -29.58
C LEU A 293 -0.06 -1.35 -29.87
N ILE A 294 0.96 -1.64 -30.65
CA ILE A 294 1.88 -0.65 -31.20
C ILE A 294 1.35 -0.20 -32.54
N ASP A 295 0.91 1.05 -32.63
CA ASP A 295 0.41 1.68 -33.84
C ASP A 295 1.40 2.75 -34.32
N LEU A 296 2.17 2.45 -35.37
CA LEU A 296 3.18 3.37 -35.90
C LEU A 296 2.57 4.55 -36.65
N GLU A 297 1.33 4.43 -37.12
CA GLU A 297 0.60 5.52 -37.74
C GLU A 297 0.21 6.56 -36.69
N GLN A 298 -0.28 6.10 -35.53
CA GLN A 298 -0.57 6.97 -34.39
C GLN A 298 0.68 7.63 -33.79
N LYS A 299 1.81 6.91 -33.80
CA LYS A 299 3.13 7.47 -33.44
C LYS A 299 3.69 8.42 -34.51
N ARG A 300 2.95 8.64 -35.61
CA ARG A 300 3.31 9.53 -36.72
C ARG A 300 4.64 9.18 -37.38
N ILE A 301 5.01 7.89 -37.39
CA ILE A 301 6.25 7.43 -38.03
C ILE A 301 6.12 7.61 -39.54
N ARG A 302 7.10 8.31 -40.11
CA ARG A 302 7.15 8.66 -41.53
C ARG A 302 8.09 7.71 -42.25
N VAL A 303 7.76 7.35 -43.50
CA VAL A 303 8.57 6.47 -44.36
C VAL A 303 8.66 7.01 -45.78
N PHE A 304 9.74 6.65 -46.47
CA PHE A 304 10.08 7.16 -47.81
C PHE A 304 10.24 6.00 -48.80
N GLY A 305 9.45 6.01 -49.88
CA GLY A 305 9.52 4.96 -50.91
C GLY A 305 9.11 3.57 -50.43
N GLU A 306 9.71 2.53 -51.02
CA GLU A 306 9.42 1.14 -50.66
C GLU A 306 9.98 0.86 -49.25
N THR A 307 9.15 0.29 -48.38
CA THR A 307 9.46 0.20 -46.95
C THR A 307 9.36 -1.24 -46.46
N ARG A 308 10.37 -1.71 -45.74
CA ARG A 308 10.36 -2.98 -45.01
C ARG A 308 10.35 -2.72 -43.52
N VAL A 309 9.48 -3.43 -42.80
CA VAL A 309 9.33 -3.36 -41.34
C VAL A 309 9.76 -4.68 -40.74
N ILE A 310 10.70 -4.63 -39.82
CA ILE A 310 11.24 -5.79 -39.11
C ILE A 310 10.98 -5.60 -37.61
N VAL A 311 10.23 -6.52 -37.01
CA VAL A 311 9.93 -6.49 -35.58
C VAL A 311 10.79 -7.51 -34.84
N TYR A 312 11.28 -7.12 -33.67
CA TYR A 312 11.93 -7.99 -32.72
C TYR A 312 11.20 -7.91 -31.38
N GLU A 313 10.90 -9.07 -30.78
CA GLU A 313 10.38 -9.16 -29.42
C GLU A 313 11.37 -9.91 -28.54
N ASN A 314 11.84 -9.28 -27.47
CA ASN A 314 12.89 -9.81 -26.59
C ASN A 314 14.15 -10.31 -27.36
N GLY A 315 14.42 -9.71 -28.52
CA GLY A 315 15.55 -10.06 -29.41
C GLY A 315 15.23 -11.10 -30.48
N GLU A 316 14.07 -11.75 -30.44
CA GLU A 316 13.63 -12.70 -31.48
C GLU A 316 13.05 -11.95 -32.68
N LYS A 317 13.55 -12.23 -33.89
CA LYS A 317 13.08 -11.60 -35.14
C LYS A 317 11.76 -12.24 -35.57
N LEU A 318 10.72 -11.42 -35.72
CA LEU A 318 9.43 -11.79 -36.29
C LEU A 318 9.42 -11.65 -37.83
N PRO A 319 8.40 -12.19 -38.54
CA PRO A 319 8.26 -12.03 -39.98
C PRO A 319 8.25 -10.55 -40.42
N GLU A 320 8.99 -10.24 -41.48
CA GLU A 320 9.03 -8.88 -42.03
C GLU A 320 7.80 -8.54 -42.87
N THR A 321 7.40 -7.27 -42.84
CA THR A 321 6.26 -6.76 -43.63
C THR A 321 6.76 -5.74 -44.65
N VAL A 322 6.27 -5.81 -45.89
CA VAL A 322 6.69 -4.93 -46.99
C VAL A 322 5.53 -4.02 -47.40
N TYR A 323 5.80 -2.72 -47.50
CA TYR A 323 4.89 -1.68 -47.96
C TYR A 323 5.44 -1.05 -49.24
N LYS A 324 4.59 -0.91 -50.24
CA LYS A 324 4.90 -0.30 -51.53
C LYS A 324 4.22 1.05 -51.65
#